data_AF-A0A2S9GQC7-F1
#
_entry.id   AF-A0A2S9GQC7-F1
#
_cell.length_a   1.000
_cell.length_b   1.000
_cell.length_c   1.000
_cell.angle_alpha   90.00
_cell.angle_beta   90.00
_cell.angle_gamma   90.00
#
_symmetry.space_group_name_H-M   'P 1'
#
loop_
_entity.id
_entity.type
_entity.pdbx_description
1 polymer ?
#
loop_
_entity_poly.entity_id
_entity_poly.type
_entity_poly.pdbx_seq_one_letter_code
_entity_poly.pdbx_strand_id
1 'polypeptide(L)' 'MDSTRDVAPVGRGDLVIFDLDGTLTDSAEGIVASFRHALHAVGAAVPDGDLVSRIVGPPMHLTLQEMGLGDS' A
#
# COMPACT_ATOMS: atom_id res chain seq x y z
N MET A 1 15.78 25.07 9.63
CA MET A 1 16.46 25.09 8.31
C MET A 1 15.39 24.74 7.29
N ASP A 2 14.75 25.76 6.73
CA ASP A 2 13.72 25.60 5.71
C ASP A 2 14.41 25.30 4.38
N SER A 3 14.40 24.04 3.97
CA SER A 3 14.87 23.61 2.66
C SER A 3 13.67 23.61 1.72
N THR A 4 13.17 24.79 1.38
CA THR A 4 12.38 24.96 0.17
C THR A 4 13.34 24.69 -0.99
N ARG A 5 13.42 23.42 -1.42
CA ARG A 5 14.09 23.07 -2.66
C ARG A 5 13.41 23.88 -3.76
N ASP A 6 14.19 24.58 -4.56
CA ASP A 6 13.71 25.24 -5.77
C ASP A 6 13.23 24.14 -6.73
N VAL A 7 11.92 23.87 -6.74
CA VAL A 7 11.32 22.86 -7.61
C VAL A 7 11.11 23.54 -8.95
N ALA A 8 11.94 23.18 -9.93
CA ALA A 8 11.77 23.65 -11.30
C ALA A 8 10.34 23.34 -11.78
N PRO A 9 9.65 24.31 -12.43
CA PRO A 9 8.30 24.10 -12.92
C PRO A 9 8.28 23.00 -13.99
N VAL A 10 7.25 22.15 -13.94
CA VAL A 10 7.05 21.08 -14.92
C VAL A 10 6.73 21.69 -16.29
N GLY A 11 7.52 21.36 -17.29
CA GLY A 11 7.43 21.85 -18.66
C GLY A 11 6.63 20.93 -19.59
N ARG A 12 6.39 21.41 -20.83
CA ARG A 12 5.81 20.58 -21.88
C ARG A 12 6.80 19.49 -22.30
N GLY A 13 6.38 18.24 -22.19
CA GLY A 13 7.21 17.06 -22.53
C GLY A 13 7.75 16.32 -21.32
N ASP A 14 7.58 16.87 -20.11
CA ASP A 14 7.97 16.20 -18.87
C ASP A 14 6.97 15.10 -18.51
N LEU A 15 7.48 13.98 -18.00
CA LEU A 15 6.69 12.87 -17.48
C LEU A 15 6.56 13.00 -15.97
N VAL A 16 5.32 13.04 -15.48
CA VAL A 16 5.03 12.97 -14.04
C VAL A 16 4.33 11.64 -13.76
N ILE A 17 4.89 10.87 -12.83
CA ILE A 17 4.33 9.61 -12.37
C ILE A 17 3.74 9.85 -10.98
N PHE A 18 2.48 9.49 -10.82
CA PHE A 18 1.80 9.49 -9.53
C PHE A 18 1.60 8.06 -9.08
N ASP A 19 1.81 7.84 -7.79
CA ASP A 19 1.28 6.66 -7.13
C ASP A 19 -0.25 6.76 -7.05
N LEU A 20 -0.95 5.63 -6.98
CA LEU A 20 -2.41 5.58 -6.98
C LEU A 20 -2.94 5.60 -5.54
N ASP A 21 -2.64 4.53 -4.80
CA ASP A 21 -3.15 4.27 -3.46
C ASP A 21 -2.48 5.19 -2.43
N GLY A 22 -3.25 5.95 -1.67
CA GLY A 22 -2.73 6.91 -0.70
C GLY A 22 -2.18 8.22 -1.31
N THR A 23 -2.04 8.31 -2.63
CA THR A 23 -1.64 9.54 -3.33
C THR A 23 -2.80 10.17 -4.10
N LEU A 24 -3.47 9.41 -4.97
CA LEU A 24 -4.66 9.87 -5.72
C LEU A 24 -5.96 9.41 -5.08
N THR A 25 -5.95 8.31 -4.34
CA THR A 25 -7.15 7.73 -3.70
C THR A 25 -6.92 7.43 -2.22
N ASP A 26 -7.94 7.67 -1.40
CA ASP A 26 -7.98 7.18 -0.01
C ASP A 26 -8.51 5.73 0.03
N SER A 27 -7.67 4.79 -0.42
CA SER A 27 -8.03 3.38 -0.64
C SER A 27 -7.76 2.47 0.57
N ALA A 28 -7.27 3.03 1.69
CA ALA A 28 -6.83 2.26 2.85
C ALA A 28 -7.92 1.34 3.42
N GLU A 29 -9.15 1.86 3.58
CA GLU A 29 -10.28 1.08 4.09
C GLU A 29 -10.62 -0.10 3.17
N GLY A 30 -10.69 0.14 1.86
CA GLY A 30 -11.01 -0.90 0.87
C GLY A 30 -9.95 -1.99 0.79
N ILE A 31 -8.67 -1.61 0.88
CA ILE A 31 -7.54 -2.54 0.92
C ILE A 31 -7.61 -3.42 2.16
N VAL A 32 -7.84 -2.84 3.34
CA VAL A 32 -7.98 -3.60 4.60
C VAL A 32 -9.18 -4.54 4.55
N ALA A 33 -10.33 -4.08 4.06
CA ALA A 33 -11.53 -4.91 3.94
C ALA A 33 -11.28 -6.13 3.03
N SER A 34 -10.63 -5.90 1.88
CA SER A 34 -10.30 -6.95 0.91
C SER A 34 -9.28 -7.94 1.49
N PHE A 35 -8.28 -7.45 2.22
CA PHE A 35 -7.28 -8.30 2.88
C PHE A 35 -7.90 -9.18 3.96
N ARG A 36 -8.75 -8.61 4.82
CA ARG A 36 -9.51 -9.37 5.84
C ARG A 36 -10.40 -10.42 5.18
N HIS A 37 -11.07 -10.06 4.08
CA HIS A 37 -11.90 -10.99 3.33
C HIS A 37 -11.08 -12.17 2.78
N ALA A 38 -9.91 -11.90 2.20
CA ALA A 38 -9.02 -12.94 1.69
C ALA A 38 -8.54 -13.89 2.79
N LEU A 39 -8.10 -13.37 3.94
CA LEU A 39 -7.67 -14.20 5.08
C LEU A 39 -8.81 -15.09 5.59
N HIS A 40 -10.02 -14.53 5.72
CA HIS A 40 -11.19 -15.30 6.12
C HIS A 40 -11.52 -16.41 5.10
N ALA A 41 -11.42 -16.12 3.79
CA ALA A 41 -11.69 -17.08 2.74
C ALA A 41 -10.74 -18.30 2.76
N VAL A 42 -9.50 -18.12 3.23
CA VAL A 42 -8.52 -19.21 3.36
C VAL A 42 -8.42 -19.78 4.78
N GLY A 43 -9.26 -19.33 5.71
CA GLY A 43 -9.26 -19.77 7.11
C GLY A 43 -8.05 -19.30 7.92
N ALA A 44 -7.33 -18.28 7.45
CA ALA A 44 -6.18 -17.71 8.15
C ALA A 44 -6.62 -16.73 9.24
N ALA A 45 -5.85 -16.67 10.32
CA ALA A 45 -6.08 -15.69 11.37
C ALA A 45 -5.77 -14.27 10.86
N VAL A 46 -6.62 -13.31 11.24
CA VAL A 46 -6.37 -11.90 10.96
C VAL A 46 -5.48 -11.33 12.07
N PRO A 47 -4.32 -10.71 11.75
CA PRO A 47 -3.46 -10.10 12.75
C PRO A 47 -4.15 -8.96 13.49
N ASP A 48 -3.91 -8.88 14.79
CA ASP A 48 -4.31 -7.74 15.61
C ASP A 48 -3.43 -6.50 15.34
N GLY A 49 -3.97 -5.32 15.61
CA GLY A 49 -3.28 -4.04 15.46
C GLY A 49 -3.60 -3.30 14.16
N ASP A 50 -2.74 -2.36 13.80
CA ASP A 50 -2.92 -1.55 12.60
C ASP A 50 -2.51 -2.33 11.34
N LEU A 51 -3.51 -2.86 10.64
CA LEU A 51 -3.32 -3.54 9.36
C LEU A 51 -2.98 -2.56 8.23
N VAL A 52 -3.39 -1.29 8.32
CA VAL A 52 -3.15 -0.30 7.25
C VAL A 52 -1.65 -0.12 7.08
N SER A 53 -0.91 0.15 8.16
CA SER A 53 0.55 0.31 8.09
C SER A 53 1.33 -0.94 7.68
N ARG A 54 0.72 -2.14 7.77
CA ARG A 54 1.35 -3.39 7.35
C ARG A 54 1.11 -3.73 5.87
N ILE A 55 0.01 -3.25 5.30
CA ILE A 55 -0.41 -3.59 3.93
C ILE A 55 -0.10 -2.44 2.96
N VAL A 56 -0.16 -1.19 3.44
CA VAL A 56 0.11 -0.01 2.60
C VAL A 56 1.62 0.18 2.48
N GLY A 57 2.15 -0.01 1.28
CA GLY A 57 3.57 0.18 0.95
C GLY A 57 4.24 -1.04 0.33
N PRO A 58 4.39 -2.18 1.04
CA PRO A 58 4.99 -3.37 0.47
C PRO A 58 4.05 -4.04 -0.56
N PRO A 59 4.59 -4.69 -1.61
CA PRO A 59 3.81 -5.54 -2.49
C PRO A 59 3.05 -6.61 -1.70
N MET A 60 1.74 -6.75 -1.95
CA MET A 60 0.84 -7.61 -1.16
C MET A 60 1.28 -9.08 -1.07
N HIS A 61 1.98 -9.61 -2.08
CA HIS A 61 2.50 -10.97 -2.04
C HIS A 61 3.58 -11.16 -0.98
N LEU A 62 4.40 -10.14 -0.71
CA LEU A 62 5.40 -10.17 0.37
C LEU A 62 4.70 -10.16 1.73
N THR A 63 3.68 -9.31 1.91
CA THR A 63 2.87 -9.27 3.14
C THR A 63 2.24 -10.64 3.44
N LEU A 64 1.73 -11.33 2.42
CA LEU A 64 1.15 -12.67 2.58
C LEU A 64 2.23 -13.71 2.91
N GLN A 65 3.40 -13.68 2.25
CA GLN A 65 4.51 -14.58 2.54
C GLN A 65 5.03 -14.41 3.97
N GLU A 66 5.14 -13.18 4.48
CA GLU A 66 5.51 -12.90 5.88
C GLU A 66 4.51 -13.47 6.89
N MET A 67 3.25 -13.67 6.48
CA MET A 67 2.21 -14.35 7.26
C MET A 67 2.25 -15.88 7.12
N GLY A 68 3.21 -16.43 6.37
CA GLY A 68 3.29 -17.86 6.07
C GLY A 68 2.27 -18.33 5.03
N LEU A 69 1.73 -17.40 4.23
CA LEU A 69 0.77 -17.68 3.15
C LEU A 69 1.46 -17.51 1.80
N GLY A 70 1.68 -18.62 1.09
CA GLY A 70 2.30 -18.64 -0.24
C GLY A 70 3.06 -19.94 -0.48
N ASP A 71 3.27 -20.29 -1.74
CA ASP A 71 4.10 -21.45 -2.10
C ASP A 71 5.57 -21.19 -1.74
N SER A 72 6.23 -22.19 -1.15
CA SER A 72 7.66 -22.19 -0.83
C SER A 72 8.54 -22.37 -2.07
#